data_AF-A0A3D8M2Q5-F1
#
_entry.id   AF-A0A3D8M2Q5-F1
#
_cell.length_a   1.000
_cell.length_b   1.000
_cell.length_c   1.000
_cell.angle_alpha   90.00
_cell.angle_beta   90.00
_cell.angle_gamma   90.00
#
_symmetry.space_group_name_H-M   'P 1'
#
loop_
_entity.id
_entity.type
_entity.pdbx_description
1 polymer ?
#
loop_
_entity_poly.entity_id
_entity_poly.type
_entity_poly.pdbx_seq_one_letter_code
_entity_poly.pdbx_strand_id
1 'polypeptide(L)'
;MEEKIDILFYLFGTCMVFWLVRTAFALKKLLFPRVNERFIKRINDWDSKAEYNSILENVDSFIKMFPGESDFVWAKARALYKVGEHDKALELFEALSKSEPSWKESADSYINSIKEQRDA
;
A
#
# COMPACT_ATOMS: atom_id res chain seq x y z
N MET A 1 -1.88 -50.60 -17.95
CA MET A 1 -0.63 -49.84 -18.16
C MET A 1 -0.93 -48.37 -18.45
N GLU A 2 -1.97 -48.10 -19.25
CA GLU A 2 -2.46 -46.76 -19.56
C GLU A 2 -2.81 -45.93 -18.31
N GLU A 3 -3.62 -46.44 -17.37
CA GLU A 3 -3.96 -45.70 -16.12
C GLU A 3 -2.75 -45.24 -15.30
N LYS A 4 -1.65 -46.03 -15.26
CA LYS A 4 -0.44 -45.65 -14.50
C LYS A 4 0.33 -44.52 -15.17
N ILE A 5 0.33 -44.50 -16.50
CA ILE A 5 0.95 -43.44 -17.31
C ILE A 5 0.13 -42.16 -17.16
N ASP A 6 -1.20 -42.26 -17.16
CA ASP A 6 -2.09 -41.12 -16.96
C ASP A 6 -1.92 -40.51 -15.57
N ILE A 7 -1.89 -41.32 -14.51
CA ILE A 7 -1.63 -40.84 -13.13
C ILE A 7 -0.27 -40.12 -13.04
N LEU A 8 0.77 -40.65 -13.70
CA LEU A 8 2.10 -40.03 -13.73
C LEU A 8 2.07 -38.65 -14.41
N PHE A 9 1.34 -38.52 -15.52
CA PHE A 9 1.16 -37.23 -16.21
C PHE A 9 0.38 -36.22 -15.36
N TYR A 10 -0.68 -36.63 -14.66
CA TYR A 10 -1.41 -35.75 -13.74
C TYR A 10 -0.55 -35.29 -12.55
N LEU A 11 0.29 -36.18 -12.01
CA LEU A 11 1.18 -35.88 -10.89
C LEU A 11 2.30 -34.92 -11.32
N PHE A 12 2.87 -35.14 -12.51
CA PHE A 12 3.84 -34.22 -13.10
C PHE A 12 3.23 -32.84 -13.40
N GLY A 13 2.02 -32.79 -13.96
CA GLY A 13 1.31 -31.56 -14.27
C GLY A 13 1.01 -30.72 -13.02
N THR A 14 0.52 -31.34 -11.95
CA THR A 14 0.25 -30.65 -10.69
C THR A 14 1.54 -30.17 -10.01
N CYS A 15 2.63 -30.96 -10.04
CA CYS A 15 3.94 -30.51 -9.59
C CYS A 15 4.46 -29.31 -10.38
N MET A 16 4.29 -29.29 -11.70
CA MET A 16 4.70 -28.18 -12.55
C MET A 16 3.90 -26.91 -12.24
N VAL A 17 2.57 -27.01 -12.08
CA VAL A 17 1.72 -25.88 -11.66
C VAL A 17 2.15 -25.37 -10.28
N PHE A 18 2.40 -26.26 -9.33
CA PHE A 18 2.88 -25.87 -8.00
C PHE A 18 4.23 -25.15 -8.05
N TRP A 19 5.15 -25.61 -8.91
CA TRP A 19 6.43 -24.95 -9.14
C TRP A 19 6.24 -23.55 -9.75
N LEU A 20 5.36 -23.39 -10.75
CA LEU A 20 5.04 -22.10 -11.35
C LEU A 20 4.38 -21.13 -10.35
N VAL A 21 3.45 -21.61 -9.53
CA VAL A 21 2.83 -20.78 -8.47
C VAL A 21 3.87 -20.37 -7.44
N ARG A 22 4.76 -21.29 -7.04
CA ARG A 22 5.84 -21.02 -6.09
C ARG A 22 6.83 -20.00 -6.65
N THR A 23 7.23 -20.11 -7.92
CA THR A 23 8.15 -19.16 -8.55
C THR A 23 7.49 -17.80 -8.73
N ALA A 24 6.21 -17.74 -9.12
CA ALA A 24 5.44 -16.50 -9.19
C ALA A 24 5.36 -15.79 -7.83
N PHE A 25 5.08 -16.54 -6.75
CA PHE A 25 5.06 -15.99 -5.39
C PHE A 25 6.44 -15.50 -4.95
N ALA A 26 7.49 -16.27 -5.23
CA ALA A 26 8.87 -15.86 -4.92
C ALA A 26 9.28 -14.60 -5.70
N LEU A 27 8.89 -14.50 -6.97
CA LEU A 27 9.15 -13.33 -7.80
C LEU A 27 8.42 -12.09 -7.26
N LYS A 28 7.13 -12.24 -6.90
CA LYS A 28 6.35 -11.19 -6.26
C LYS A 28 7.04 -10.70 -4.99
N LYS A 29 7.45 -11.62 -4.12
CA LYS A 29 8.14 -11.32 -2.86
C LYS A 29 9.48 -10.59 -3.06
N LEU A 30 10.20 -10.87 -4.14
CA LEU A 30 11.49 -10.23 -4.44
C LEU A 30 11.33 -8.85 -5.09
N LEU A 31 10.35 -8.69 -5.99
CA LEU A 31 10.15 -7.44 -6.72
C LEU A 31 9.37 -6.40 -5.91
N PHE A 32 8.40 -6.82 -5.09
CA PHE A 32 7.51 -5.91 -4.39
C PHE A 32 8.23 -4.90 -3.48
N PRO A 33 9.19 -5.29 -2.62
CA PRO A 33 9.93 -4.33 -1.79
C PRO A 33 10.68 -3.29 -2.64
N ARG A 34 11.38 -3.74 -3.69
CA ARG A 34 12.15 -2.84 -4.57
C ARG A 34 11.27 -1.82 -5.30
N VAL A 35 10.10 -2.27 -5.75
CA VAL A 35 9.16 -1.38 -6.43
C VAL A 35 8.49 -0.43 -5.43
N ASN A 36 8.10 -0.93 -4.26
CA ASN A 36 7.55 -0.12 -3.16
C ASN A 36 8.51 1.00 -2.76
N GLU A 37 9.78 0.66 -2.45
CA GLU A 37 10.83 1.62 -2.11
C GLU A 37 11.00 2.73 -3.16
N ARG A 38 10.90 2.37 -4.45
CA ARG A 38 10.97 3.34 -5.55
C ARG A 38 9.81 4.34 -5.51
N PHE A 39 8.60 3.87 -5.22
CA PHE A 39 7.43 4.73 -5.10
C PHE A 39 7.48 5.60 -3.85
N ILE A 40 7.88 5.05 -2.70
CA ILE A 40 8.10 5.82 -1.47
C ILE A 40 9.13 6.93 -1.71
N LYS A 41 10.25 6.63 -2.36
CA LYS A 41 11.25 7.65 -2.71
C LYS A 41 10.67 8.77 -3.57
N ARG A 42 9.81 8.43 -4.53
CA ARG A 42 9.15 9.40 -5.40
C ARG A 42 8.17 10.29 -4.64
N ILE A 43 7.38 9.71 -3.74
CA ILE A 43 6.48 10.45 -2.86
C ILE A 43 7.27 11.43 -1.99
N ASN A 44 8.39 10.99 -1.41
CA ASN A 44 9.24 11.84 -0.58
C ASN A 44 9.85 13.00 -1.39
N ASP A 45 10.21 12.77 -2.66
CA ASP A 45 10.68 13.83 -3.56
C ASP A 45 9.58 14.88 -3.81
N TRP A 46 8.36 14.44 -4.14
CA TRP A 46 7.21 15.34 -4.31
C TRP A 46 6.88 16.09 -3.02
N ASP A 47 6.92 15.41 -1.88
CA ASP A 47 6.69 16.00 -0.58
C ASP A 47 7.73 17.06 -0.23
N SER A 48 9.01 16.82 -0.55
CA SER A 48 10.09 17.80 -0.35
C SER A 48 9.92 19.06 -1.20
N LYS A 49 9.21 18.95 -2.33
CA LYS A 49 8.88 20.05 -3.24
C LYS A 49 7.52 20.67 -2.95
N ALA A 50 6.81 20.19 -1.92
CA ALA A 50 5.43 20.56 -1.61
C ALA A 50 4.45 20.33 -2.78
N GLU A 51 4.75 19.37 -3.66
CA GLU A 51 3.91 18.98 -4.81
C GLU A 51 2.80 18.00 -4.37
N TYR A 52 1.92 18.44 -3.47
CA TYR A 52 0.89 17.57 -2.89
C TYR A 52 -0.15 17.09 -3.90
N ASN A 53 -0.48 17.90 -4.90
CA ASN A 53 -1.39 17.49 -5.98
C ASN A 53 -0.83 16.31 -6.80
N SER A 54 0.47 16.32 -7.09
CA SER A 54 1.16 15.20 -7.77
C SER A 54 1.06 13.91 -6.96
N ILE A 55 1.14 14.00 -5.62
CA ILE A 55 0.93 12.84 -4.73
C ILE A 55 -0.50 12.34 -4.87
N LEU A 56 -1.50 13.22 -4.76
CA LEU A 56 -2.91 12.83 -4.81
C LEU A 56 -3.32 12.21 -6.15
N GLU A 57 -2.78 12.70 -7.27
CA GLU A 57 -3.04 12.13 -8.60
C GLU A 57 -2.51 10.70 -8.76
N ASN A 58 -1.42 10.34 -8.08
CA ASN A 58 -0.71 9.08 -8.29
C ASN A 58 -0.95 8.05 -7.17
N VAL A 59 -1.19 8.51 -5.93
CA VAL A 59 -1.17 7.66 -4.74
C VAL A 59 -2.26 6.57 -4.76
N ASP A 60 -3.41 6.85 -5.37
CA ASP A 60 -4.49 5.85 -5.51
C ASP A 60 -4.08 4.66 -6.38
N SER A 61 -3.20 4.89 -7.36
CA SER A 61 -2.61 3.81 -8.16
C SER A 61 -1.65 2.96 -7.31
N PHE A 62 -0.86 3.60 -6.45
CA PHE A 62 0.08 2.89 -5.56
C PHE A 62 -0.65 2.02 -4.54
N ILE A 63 -1.72 2.54 -3.92
CA ILE A 63 -2.57 1.78 -3.00
C ILE A 63 -3.18 0.54 -3.69
N LYS A 64 -3.60 0.66 -4.96
CA LYS A 64 -4.13 -0.47 -5.74
C LYS A 64 -3.06 -1.52 -6.07
N MET A 65 -1.83 -1.08 -6.36
CA MET A 65 -0.73 -2.01 -6.67
C MET A 65 -0.20 -2.73 -5.42
N PHE A 66 -0.23 -2.06 -4.27
CA PHE A 66 0.28 -2.55 -3.00
C PHE A 66 -0.81 -2.51 -1.92
N PRO A 67 -1.85 -3.35 -2.05
CA PRO A 67 -2.89 -3.43 -1.03
C PRO A 67 -2.27 -3.91 0.29
N GLY A 68 -2.42 -3.11 1.35
CA GLY A 68 -1.86 -3.37 2.67
C GLY A 68 -0.58 -2.58 3.00
N GLU A 69 0.00 -1.85 2.05
CA GLU A 69 1.10 -0.93 2.34
C GLU A 69 0.56 0.41 2.85
N SER A 70 0.70 0.60 4.16
CA SER A 70 0.15 1.73 4.90
C SER A 70 0.87 3.06 4.64
N ASP A 71 2.12 3.01 4.14
CA ASP A 71 2.89 4.19 3.73
C ASP A 71 2.15 5.03 2.66
N PHE A 72 1.48 4.37 1.71
CA PHE A 72 0.75 5.08 0.66
C PHE A 72 -0.53 5.74 1.17
N VAL A 73 -1.23 5.08 2.10
CA VAL A 73 -2.41 5.65 2.75
C VAL A 73 -2.02 6.86 3.60
N TRP A 74 -0.91 6.74 4.34
CA TRP A 74 -0.32 7.86 5.09
C TRP A 74 0.04 9.04 4.19
N ALA A 75 0.75 8.77 3.08
CA ALA A 75 1.11 9.80 2.11
C ALA A 75 -0.13 10.53 1.55
N LYS A 76 -1.20 9.79 1.25
CA LYS A 76 -2.47 10.36 0.79
C LYS A 76 -3.10 11.25 1.87
N ALA A 77 -3.23 10.76 3.10
CA ALA A 77 -3.82 11.50 4.21
C ALA A 77 -3.05 12.80 4.50
N ARG A 78 -1.71 12.73 4.49
CA ARG A 78 -0.85 13.90 4.68
C ARG A 78 -0.94 14.89 3.53
N ALA A 79 -0.99 14.44 2.29
CA ALA A 79 -1.18 15.31 1.14
C ALA A 79 -2.55 16.02 1.21
N LEU A 80 -3.63 15.31 1.55
CA LEU A 80 -4.97 15.88 1.75
C LEU A 80 -4.97 16.95 2.86
N TYR A 81 -4.32 16.66 3.99
CA TYR A 81 -4.17 17.64 5.06
C TYR A 81 -3.46 18.92 4.59
N LYS A 82 -2.42 18.78 3.77
CA LYS A 82 -1.63 19.92 3.26
C LYS A 82 -2.35 20.77 2.22
N VAL A 83 -3.27 20.18 1.45
CA VAL A 83 -4.10 20.93 0.49
C VAL A 83 -5.37 21.51 1.12
N GLY A 84 -5.61 21.29 2.42
CA GLY A 84 -6.76 21.83 3.15
C GLY A 84 -8.02 20.94 3.13
N GLU A 85 -7.94 19.74 2.58
CA GLU A 85 -9.03 18.76 2.54
C GLU A 85 -9.08 17.98 3.87
N HIS A 86 -9.30 18.72 4.97
CA HIS A 86 -9.14 18.21 6.33
C HIS A 86 -10.14 17.09 6.69
N ASP A 87 -11.37 17.14 6.19
CA ASP A 87 -12.38 16.09 6.46
C ASP A 87 -11.95 14.75 5.88
N LYS A 88 -11.50 14.74 4.61
CA LYS A 88 -11.01 13.51 3.96
C LYS A 88 -9.71 13.01 4.59
N ALA A 89 -8.83 13.93 4.99
CA ALA A 89 -7.61 13.58 5.70
C ALA A 89 -7.92 12.91 7.06
N LEU A 90 -8.89 13.47 7.80
CA LEU A 90 -9.33 12.96 9.09
C LEU A 90 -9.85 11.52 8.98
N GLU A 91 -10.73 11.23 8.01
CA GLU A 91 -11.25 9.88 7.77
C GLU A 91 -10.11 8.87 7.55
N LEU A 92 -9.11 9.23 6.74
CA LEU A 92 -7.98 8.36 6.46
C LEU A 92 -7.07 8.16 7.68
N PHE A 93 -6.79 9.22 8.44
CA PHE A 93 -5.99 9.09 9.66
C PHE A 93 -6.70 8.24 10.71
N GLU A 94 -8.01 8.41 10.90
CA GLU A 94 -8.79 7.59 11.83
C GLU A 94 -8.85 6.12 11.39
N ALA A 95 -8.97 5.85 10.09
CA ALA A 95 -8.89 4.51 9.55
C ALA A 95 -7.51 3.89 9.80
N LEU A 96 -6.44 4.63 9.52
CA LEU A 96 -5.06 4.17 9.68
C LEU A 96 -4.70 3.90 11.16
N SER A 97 -5.12 4.79 12.07
CA SER A 97 -4.93 4.64 13.52
C SER A 97 -5.60 3.37 14.07
N LYS A 98 -6.74 2.99 13.49
CA LYS A 98 -7.47 1.75 13.86
C LYS A 98 -6.85 0.49 13.25
N SER A 99 -6.40 0.55 12.00
CA SER A 99 -5.87 -0.64 11.31
C SER A 99 -4.41 -0.94 11.66
N GLU A 100 -3.60 0.08 11.90
CA GLU A 100 -2.15 -0.03 12.10
C GLU A 100 -1.70 0.66 13.39
N PRO A 101 -1.51 -0.10 14.48
CA PRO A 101 -1.09 0.46 15.76
C PRO A 101 0.24 1.21 15.72
N SER A 102 1.12 0.91 14.76
CA SER A 102 2.40 1.61 14.57
C SER A 102 2.22 3.06 14.11
N TRP A 103 1.17 3.33 13.33
CA TRP A 103 0.86 4.66 12.82
C TRP A 103 -0.04 5.45 13.77
N LYS A 104 -0.65 4.80 14.77
CA LYS A 104 -1.62 5.38 15.69
C LYS A 104 -1.16 6.70 16.31
N GLU A 105 0.00 6.72 16.96
CA GLU A 105 0.48 7.92 17.65
C GLU A 105 0.67 9.09 16.67
N SER A 106 1.26 8.80 15.50
CA SER A 106 1.45 9.80 14.45
C SER A 106 0.12 10.29 13.88
N ALA A 107 -0.81 9.39 13.60
CA ALA A 107 -2.14 9.71 13.08
C ALA A 107 -2.97 10.52 14.09
N ASP A 108 -2.96 10.13 15.37
CA ASP A 108 -3.70 10.78 16.45
C ASP A 108 -3.26 12.25 16.61
N SER A 109 -1.98 12.55 16.40
CA SER A 109 -1.47 13.93 16.39
C SER A 109 -2.13 14.81 15.30
N TYR A 110 -2.24 14.29 14.07
CA TYR A 110 -2.94 15.01 12.99
C TYR A 110 -4.44 15.08 13.24
N ILE A 111 -5.05 14.01 13.75
CA ILE A 111 -6.48 13.97 14.09
C ILE A 111 -6.82 15.06 15.11
N ASN A 112 -6.03 15.19 16.17
CA ASN A 112 -6.24 16.20 17.20
C ASN A 112 -6.04 17.62 16.63
N SER A 113 -5.00 17.82 15.83
CA SER A 113 -4.74 19.11 15.17
C SER A 113 -5.90 19.56 14.28
N ILE A 114 -6.50 18.63 13.51
CA ILE A 114 -7.66 18.91 12.66
C ILE A 114 -8.90 19.25 13.51
N LYS A 115 -9.13 18.50 14.60
CA LYS A 115 -10.26 18.73 15.50
C LYS A 115 -10.16 20.09 16.21
N GLU A 116 -8.97 20.44 16.70
CA GLU A 116 -8.71 21.73 17.32
C GLU A 116 -8.94 22.90 16.35
N GLN A 117 -8.49 22.79 15.10
CA GLN A 117 -8.73 23.81 14.07
C GLN A 117 -10.21 23.98 13.71
N ARG A 118 -11.02 22.93 13.86
CA ARG A 118 -12.46 22.95 13.58
C ARG A 118 -13.26 23.58 14.71
N ASP A 119 -12.81 23.40 15.95
CA ASP A 119 -13.52 23.81 17.15
C ASP A 119 -13.08 25.22 17.63
N ALA A 120 -12.14 25.88 16.94
CA ALA A 120 -11.65 27.24 17.18
C ALA A 120 -12.40 28.30 16.35
#